data_AF-A0A376M7X7-F1
#
_entry.id   AF-A0A376M7X7-F1
#
_cell.length_a   1.000
_cell.length_b   1.000
_cell.length_c   1.000
_cell.angle_alpha   90.00
_cell.angle_beta   90.00
_cell.angle_gamma   90.00
#
_symmetry.space_group_name_H-M   'P 1'
#
loop_
_entity.id
_entity.type
_entity.pdbx_description
1 polymer ?
#
loop_
_entity_poly.entity_id
_entity_poly.type
_entity_poly.pdbx_seq_one_letter_code
_entity_poly.pdbx_strand_id
1 'polypeptide(L)'
;MQHSLGMTVGTVRQGAEEIYRGTSEISAGNADLSSRTEEQAAAIEQTAASMEQLTATVKQNADNAHHASKLAQEASIKACNGGQTVSGVVKTMGAISTSSKKISEITAVINSIAFQTNILALNAAVEAARAGEQGRGFAVVASEVRTLASRSAQAAKEIEGLISESVRLIDLGSDEVATAGKTMSTIVDAVASVTHIMQEIAAASDEQSRGITQVSQAISEMDKVTQQNASLVEEASAAAVSLEEQAARLTEAVDVFRLNKHSVSAEPRGAGEPVSFATV
;
A
#
# COMPACT_ATOMS: atom_id res chain seq x y z
N MET A 1 75.43 -10.66 50.39
CA MET A 1 75.17 -11.28 49.07
C MET A 1 74.03 -12.30 49.11
N GLN A 2 74.03 -13.31 50.00
CA GLN A 2 72.91 -14.29 50.06
C GLN A 2 71.53 -13.66 50.30
N HIS A 3 71.44 -12.62 51.13
CA HIS A 3 70.18 -11.91 51.38
C HIS A 3 69.67 -11.13 50.16
N SER A 4 70.54 -10.42 49.42
CA SER A 4 70.11 -9.67 48.22
C SER A 4 69.72 -10.61 47.08
N LEU A 5 70.45 -11.72 46.90
CA LEU A 5 70.09 -12.74 45.92
C LEU A 5 68.72 -13.38 46.26
N GLY A 6 68.49 -13.65 47.54
CA GLY A 6 67.20 -14.16 48.02
C GLY A 6 66.03 -13.21 47.76
N MET A 7 66.25 -11.90 47.96
CA MET A 7 65.26 -10.85 47.62
C MET A 7 65.00 -10.80 46.11
N THR A 8 66.05 -10.78 45.27
CA THR A 8 65.90 -10.73 43.81
C THR A 8 65.17 -11.96 43.26
N VAL A 9 65.55 -13.17 43.70
CA VAL A 9 64.86 -14.43 43.33
C VAL A 9 63.40 -14.40 43.80
N GLY A 10 63.14 -13.89 45.01
CA GLY A 10 61.77 -13.70 45.51
C GLY A 10 60.93 -12.77 44.64
N THR A 11 61.48 -11.63 44.22
CA THR A 11 60.82 -10.67 43.33
C THR A 11 60.57 -11.27 41.93
N VAL A 12 61.53 -12.01 41.37
CA VAL A 12 61.36 -12.67 40.06
C VAL A 12 60.27 -13.72 40.12
N ARG A 13 60.23 -14.55 41.18
CA ARG A 13 59.16 -15.54 41.35
C ARG A 13 57.79 -14.90 41.47
N GLN A 14 57.67 -13.85 42.28
CA GLN A 14 56.41 -13.11 42.43
C GLN A 14 55.98 -12.47 41.10
N GLY A 15 56.90 -11.85 40.36
CA GLY A 15 56.61 -11.30 39.05
C GLY A 15 56.18 -12.36 38.02
N ALA A 16 56.78 -13.55 38.05
CA ALA A 16 56.39 -14.66 37.18
C ALA A 16 54.98 -15.19 37.52
N GLU A 17 54.64 -15.33 38.81
CA GLU A 17 53.29 -15.68 39.26
C GLU A 17 52.25 -14.62 38.84
N GLU A 18 52.60 -13.33 38.94
CA GLU A 18 51.73 -12.23 38.49
C GLU A 18 51.51 -12.24 36.97
N ILE A 19 52.56 -12.50 36.17
CA ILE A 19 52.45 -12.66 34.71
C ILE A 19 51.54 -13.85 34.39
N TYR A 20 51.76 -15.01 35.03
CA TYR A 20 50.97 -16.22 34.79
C TYR A 20 49.47 -16.00 35.04
N ARG A 21 49.14 -15.31 36.14
CA ARG A 21 47.75 -14.94 36.44
C ARG A 21 47.19 -13.98 35.40
N GLY A 22 47.95 -12.93 35.04
CA GLY A 22 47.54 -11.96 34.03
C GLY A 22 47.31 -12.59 32.65
N THR A 23 48.16 -13.52 32.22
CA THR A 23 47.99 -14.24 30.94
C THR A 23 46.82 -15.20 30.96
N SER A 24 46.56 -15.85 32.09
CA SER A 24 45.37 -16.69 32.26
C SER A 24 44.08 -15.87 32.16
N GLU A 25 44.05 -14.67 32.77
CA GLU A 25 42.92 -13.74 32.64
C GLU A 25 42.75 -13.25 31.20
N ILE A 26 43.85 -12.90 30.50
CA ILE A 26 43.82 -12.53 29.09
C ILE A 26 43.26 -13.68 28.24
N SER A 27 43.77 -14.91 28.41
CA SER A 27 43.31 -16.10 27.68
C SER A 27 41.81 -16.34 27.85
N ALA A 28 41.31 -16.26 29.09
CA ALA A 28 39.88 -16.38 29.38
C ALA A 28 39.05 -15.27 28.71
N GLY A 29 39.51 -14.02 28.78
CA GLY A 29 38.85 -12.89 28.12
C GLY A 29 38.86 -13.00 26.59
N ASN A 30 39.91 -13.58 26.04
CA ASN A 30 40.06 -13.78 24.60
C ASN A 30 39.14 -14.91 24.07
N ALA A 31 38.95 -15.97 24.87
CA ALA A 31 37.98 -17.01 24.56
C ALA A 31 36.53 -16.46 24.56
N ASP A 32 36.17 -15.59 25.52
CA ASP A 32 34.88 -14.88 25.51
C ASP A 32 34.74 -13.99 24.27
N LEU A 33 35.78 -13.22 23.94
CA LEU A 33 35.78 -12.36 22.75
C LEU A 33 35.64 -13.19 21.46
N SER A 34 36.27 -14.36 21.38
CA SER A 34 36.12 -15.30 20.26
C SER A 34 34.67 -15.72 20.10
N SER A 35 34.04 -16.20 21.18
CA SER A 35 32.64 -16.65 21.18
C SER A 35 31.70 -15.54 20.72
N ARG A 36 31.89 -14.32 21.24
CA ARG A 36 31.08 -13.16 20.86
C ARG A 36 31.33 -12.71 19.41
N THR A 37 32.55 -12.87 18.91
CA THR A 37 32.90 -12.56 17.51
C THR A 37 32.22 -13.54 16.55
N GLU A 38 32.19 -14.83 16.89
CA GLU A 38 31.47 -15.85 16.12
C GLU A 38 29.95 -15.62 16.14
N GLU A 39 29.36 -15.33 17.29
CA GLU A 39 27.94 -14.96 17.40
C GLU A 39 27.61 -13.72 16.58
N GLN A 40 28.47 -12.70 16.61
CA GLN A 40 28.30 -11.48 15.83
C GLN A 40 28.41 -11.76 14.32
N ALA A 41 29.33 -12.62 13.88
CA ALA A 41 29.43 -13.03 12.49
C ALA A 41 28.14 -13.70 12.00
N ALA A 42 27.60 -14.65 12.78
CA ALA A 42 26.33 -15.31 12.46
C ALA A 42 25.15 -14.33 12.39
N ALA A 43 25.09 -13.36 13.31
CA ALA A 43 24.07 -12.31 13.30
C ALA A 43 24.17 -11.41 12.07
N ILE A 44 25.40 -11.08 11.64
CA ILE A 44 25.67 -10.29 10.43
C ILE A 44 25.20 -11.05 9.19
N GLU A 45 25.50 -12.34 9.05
CA GLU A 45 25.04 -13.16 7.93
C GLU A 45 23.51 -13.21 7.84
N GLN A 46 22.84 -13.45 8.98
CA GLN A 46 21.36 -13.48 9.01
C GLN A 46 20.76 -12.11 8.66
N THR A 47 21.38 -11.03 9.13
CA THR A 47 20.94 -9.66 8.81
C THR A 47 21.15 -9.37 7.32
N ALA A 48 22.29 -9.75 6.74
CA ALA A 48 22.56 -9.59 5.31
C ALA A 48 21.53 -10.35 4.45
N ALA A 49 21.23 -11.61 4.79
CA ALA A 49 20.19 -12.38 4.10
C ALA A 49 18.81 -11.71 4.19
N SER A 50 18.45 -11.17 5.36
CA SER A 50 17.21 -10.43 5.56
C SER A 50 17.18 -9.15 4.71
N MET A 51 18.32 -8.45 4.57
CA MET A 51 18.44 -7.26 3.74
C MET A 51 18.28 -7.57 2.25
N GLU A 52 18.78 -8.70 1.76
CA GLU A 52 18.54 -9.15 0.38
C GLU A 52 17.06 -9.39 0.11
N GLN A 53 16.36 -10.08 1.02
CA GLN A 53 14.92 -10.30 0.91
C GLN A 53 14.12 -8.98 0.97
N LEU A 54 14.51 -8.06 1.84
CA LEU A 54 13.91 -6.73 1.90
C LEU A 54 14.14 -5.95 0.60
N THR A 55 15.36 -6.00 0.04
CA THR A 55 15.68 -5.37 -1.24
C THR A 55 14.79 -5.89 -2.36
N ALA A 56 14.63 -7.21 -2.46
CA ALA A 56 13.76 -7.84 -3.45
C ALA A 56 12.30 -7.41 -3.29
N THR A 57 11.80 -7.37 -2.05
CA THR A 57 10.41 -6.99 -1.75
C THR A 57 10.15 -5.52 -2.05
N VAL A 58 11.06 -4.62 -1.69
CA VAL A 58 10.94 -3.18 -1.97
C VAL A 58 10.97 -2.91 -3.48
N LYS A 59 11.86 -3.60 -4.21
CA LYS A 59 11.89 -3.51 -5.68
C LYS A 59 10.58 -3.99 -6.31
N GLN A 60 10.07 -5.14 -5.85
CA GLN A 60 8.78 -5.65 -6.32
C GLN A 60 7.62 -4.70 -6.00
N ASN A 61 7.64 -4.02 -4.85
CA ASN A 61 6.65 -3.00 -4.50
C ASN A 61 6.70 -1.80 -5.45
N ALA A 62 7.89 -1.32 -5.79
CA ALA A 62 8.06 -0.23 -6.76
C ALA A 62 7.50 -0.62 -8.15
N ASP A 63 7.86 -1.82 -8.64
CA ASP A 63 7.38 -2.35 -9.92
C ASP A 63 5.85 -2.51 -9.92
N ASN A 64 5.29 -3.03 -8.82
CA ASN A 64 3.85 -3.18 -8.65
C ASN A 64 3.12 -1.83 -8.61
N ALA A 65 3.70 -0.82 -7.93
CA ALA A 65 3.14 0.51 -7.89
C ALA A 65 3.11 1.16 -9.29
N HIS A 66 4.18 1.00 -10.08
CA HIS A 66 4.21 1.44 -11.48
C HIS A 66 3.17 0.73 -12.34
N HIS A 67 3.04 -0.60 -12.19
CA HIS A 67 2.05 -1.37 -12.94
C HIS A 67 0.61 -0.99 -12.57
N ALA A 68 0.32 -0.82 -11.28
CA ALA A 68 -0.97 -0.38 -10.77
C ALA A 68 -1.32 1.04 -11.24
N SER A 69 -0.34 1.95 -11.27
CA SER A 69 -0.51 3.32 -11.81
C SER A 69 -0.92 3.29 -13.28
N LYS A 70 -0.28 2.46 -14.10
CA LYS A 70 -0.64 2.29 -15.51
C LYS A 70 -2.06 1.73 -15.67
N LEU A 71 -2.41 0.70 -14.90
CA LEU A 71 -3.74 0.10 -14.94
C LEU A 71 -4.83 1.09 -14.52
N ALA A 72 -4.56 1.90 -13.50
CA ALA A 72 -5.44 2.99 -13.08
C ALA A 72 -5.62 4.01 -14.22
N GLN A 73 -4.54 4.40 -14.91
CA GLN A 73 -4.65 5.32 -16.05
C GLN A 73 -5.49 4.75 -17.20
N GLU A 74 -5.33 3.47 -17.53
CA GLU A 74 -6.17 2.78 -18.52
C GLU A 74 -7.65 2.73 -18.09
N ALA A 75 -7.93 2.48 -16.81
CA ALA A 75 -9.28 2.50 -16.26
C ALA A 75 -9.91 3.89 -16.33
N SER A 76 -9.13 4.95 -16.05
CA SER A 76 -9.57 6.35 -16.16
C SER A 76 -9.97 6.71 -17.60
N ILE A 77 -9.16 6.30 -18.59
CA ILE A 77 -9.48 6.50 -20.01
C ILE A 77 -10.79 5.78 -20.37
N LYS A 78 -10.98 4.53 -19.93
CA LYS A 78 -12.21 3.78 -20.19
C LYS A 78 -13.43 4.43 -19.52
N ALA A 79 -13.30 4.91 -18.29
CA ALA A 79 -14.37 5.63 -17.59
C ALA A 79 -14.73 6.95 -18.28
N CYS A 80 -13.72 7.70 -18.77
CA CYS A 80 -13.93 8.92 -19.55
C CYS A 80 -14.71 8.63 -20.86
N ASN A 81 -14.30 7.60 -21.60
CA ASN A 81 -15.02 7.16 -22.81
C ASN A 81 -16.45 6.69 -22.50
N GLY A 82 -16.64 6.02 -21.36
CA GLY A 82 -17.96 5.66 -20.84
C GLY A 82 -18.83 6.90 -20.57
N GLY A 83 -18.27 7.92 -19.92
CA GLY A 83 -18.94 9.21 -19.70
C GLY A 83 -19.33 9.93 -21.00
N GLN A 84 -18.47 9.90 -22.02
CA GLN A 84 -18.80 10.44 -23.34
C GLN A 84 -19.95 9.69 -24.02
N THR A 85 -19.93 8.35 -23.94
CA THR A 85 -21.01 7.50 -24.48
C THR A 85 -22.34 7.81 -23.80
N VAL A 86 -22.34 7.91 -22.47
CA VAL A 86 -23.50 8.30 -21.67
C VAL A 86 -24.02 9.68 -22.06
N SER A 87 -23.14 10.67 -22.23
CA SER A 87 -23.53 12.01 -22.71
C SER A 87 -24.21 11.96 -24.09
N GLY A 88 -23.72 11.09 -24.98
CA GLY A 88 -24.36 10.82 -26.27
C GLY A 88 -25.77 10.26 -26.13
N VAL A 89 -25.99 9.32 -25.20
CA VAL A 89 -27.33 8.76 -24.91
C VAL A 89 -28.29 9.83 -24.39
N VAL A 90 -27.85 10.70 -23.46
CA VAL A 90 -28.68 11.82 -22.96
C VAL A 90 -29.11 12.73 -24.11
N LYS A 91 -28.20 13.06 -25.03
CA LYS A 91 -28.51 13.88 -26.20
C LYS A 91 -29.56 13.22 -27.11
N THR A 92 -29.43 11.92 -27.35
CA THR A 92 -30.41 11.15 -28.14
C THR A 92 -31.77 11.12 -27.44
N MET A 93 -31.81 10.88 -26.13
CA MET A 93 -33.07 10.91 -25.36
C MET A 93 -33.76 12.28 -25.44
N GLY A 94 -33.00 13.38 -25.33
CA GLY A 94 -33.54 14.73 -25.52
C GLY A 94 -34.12 14.97 -26.92
N ALA A 95 -33.48 14.43 -27.96
CA ALA A 95 -33.99 14.48 -29.33
C ALA A 95 -35.28 13.65 -29.50
N ILE A 96 -35.36 12.46 -28.91
CA ILE A 96 -36.56 11.63 -28.92
C ILE A 96 -37.70 12.33 -28.17
N SER A 97 -37.45 12.88 -26.97
CA SER A 97 -38.44 13.65 -26.20
C SER A 97 -39.01 14.83 -27.01
N THR A 98 -38.13 15.57 -27.70
CA THR A 98 -38.53 16.67 -28.59
C THR A 98 -39.38 16.17 -29.76
N SER A 99 -39.02 15.04 -30.37
CA SER A 99 -39.78 14.43 -31.46
C SER A 99 -41.16 13.97 -30.98
N SER A 100 -41.24 13.31 -29.81
CA SER A 100 -42.51 12.86 -29.22
C SER A 100 -43.46 14.02 -28.92
N LYS A 101 -42.95 15.17 -28.43
CA LYS A 101 -43.75 16.38 -28.24
C LYS A 101 -44.36 16.89 -29.54
N LYS A 102 -43.61 16.90 -30.65
CA LYS A 102 -44.14 17.26 -31.98
C LYS A 102 -45.23 16.30 -32.44
N ILE A 103 -45.09 15.00 -32.20
CA ILE A 103 -46.13 14.02 -32.56
C ILE A 103 -47.39 14.27 -31.71
N SER A 104 -47.23 14.62 -30.42
CA SER A 104 -48.36 15.00 -29.56
C SER A 104 -49.13 16.21 -30.12
N GLU A 105 -48.42 17.26 -30.52
CA GLU A 105 -49.01 18.46 -31.16
C GLU A 105 -49.78 18.09 -32.45
N ILE A 106 -49.20 17.25 -33.31
CA ILE A 106 -49.85 16.77 -34.54
C ILE A 106 -51.11 15.96 -34.21
N THR A 107 -51.04 15.10 -33.20
CA THR A 107 -52.16 14.25 -32.78
C THR A 107 -53.32 15.09 -32.23
N ALA A 108 -53.01 16.18 -31.50
CA ALA A 108 -54.01 17.14 -31.06
C ALA A 108 -54.70 17.85 -32.24
N VAL A 109 -53.96 18.21 -33.30
CA VAL A 109 -54.54 18.77 -34.53
C VAL A 109 -55.44 17.75 -35.24
N ILE A 110 -55.03 16.47 -35.33
CA ILE A 110 -55.85 15.41 -35.93
C ILE A 110 -57.16 15.22 -35.15
N ASN A 111 -57.11 15.23 -33.81
CA ASN A 111 -58.30 15.16 -32.98
C ASN A 111 -59.23 16.35 -33.21
N SER A 112 -58.67 17.57 -33.35
CA SER A 112 -59.45 18.77 -33.71
C SER A 112 -60.13 18.65 -35.07
N ILE A 113 -59.42 18.15 -36.09
CA ILE A 113 -59.97 17.91 -37.44
C ILE A 113 -61.09 16.86 -37.39
N ALA A 114 -60.90 15.77 -36.64
CA ALA A 114 -61.91 14.74 -36.45
C ALA A 114 -63.17 15.30 -35.79
N PHE A 115 -63.01 16.15 -34.77
CA PHE A 115 -64.13 16.85 -34.13
C PHE A 115 -64.87 17.78 -35.10
N GLN A 116 -64.15 18.62 -35.86
CA GLN A 116 -64.74 19.50 -36.87
C GLN A 116 -65.50 18.70 -37.94
N THR A 117 -64.93 17.59 -38.42
CA THR A 117 -65.56 16.69 -39.40
C THR A 117 -66.83 16.06 -38.85
N ASN A 118 -66.85 15.69 -37.57
CA ASN A 118 -68.03 15.18 -36.89
C ASN A 118 -69.16 16.24 -36.81
N ILE A 119 -68.82 17.51 -36.56
CA ILE A 119 -69.80 18.61 -36.56
C ILE A 119 -70.32 18.90 -37.99
N LEU A 120 -69.43 18.92 -38.99
CA LEU A 120 -69.80 19.07 -40.40
C LEU A 120 -70.76 17.96 -40.87
N ALA A 121 -70.46 16.71 -40.51
CA ALA A 121 -71.29 15.55 -40.82
C ALA A 121 -72.66 15.62 -40.14
N LEU A 122 -72.72 16.08 -38.89
CA LEU A 122 -73.98 16.32 -38.19
C LEU A 122 -74.83 17.38 -38.91
N ASN A 123 -74.24 18.51 -39.28
CA ASN A 123 -74.94 19.57 -40.00
C ASN A 123 -75.46 19.08 -41.36
N ALA A 124 -74.67 18.28 -42.09
CA ALA A 124 -75.09 17.67 -43.35
C ALA A 124 -76.24 16.67 -43.16
N ALA A 125 -76.22 15.87 -42.09
CA ALA A 125 -77.32 14.96 -41.77
C ALA A 125 -78.63 15.71 -41.46
N VAL A 126 -78.54 16.86 -40.77
CA VAL A 126 -79.69 17.72 -40.49
C VAL A 126 -80.27 18.32 -41.77
N GLU A 127 -79.43 18.85 -42.66
CA GLU A 127 -79.90 19.42 -43.94
C GLU A 127 -80.46 18.35 -44.87
N ALA A 128 -79.87 17.14 -44.88
CA ALA A 128 -80.39 16.00 -45.62
C ALA A 128 -81.77 15.56 -45.11
N ALA A 129 -82.00 15.56 -43.79
CA ALA A 129 -83.32 15.31 -43.20
C ALA A 129 -84.35 16.39 -43.60
N ARG A 130 -83.90 17.64 -43.70
CA ARG A 130 -84.72 18.78 -44.13
C ARG A 130 -85.18 18.67 -45.60
N ALA A 131 -84.36 18.07 -46.47
CA ALA A 131 -84.68 17.81 -47.86
C ALA A 131 -85.64 16.63 -48.11
N GLY A 132 -86.06 15.91 -47.06
CA GLY A 132 -87.01 14.80 -47.16
C GLY A 132 -86.48 13.61 -47.97
N GLU A 133 -87.33 13.02 -48.83
CA GLU A 133 -86.95 11.82 -49.63
C GLU A 133 -85.78 12.08 -50.59
N GLN A 134 -85.60 13.31 -51.07
CA GLN A 134 -84.48 13.68 -51.97
C GLN A 134 -83.12 13.69 -51.24
N GLY A 135 -83.13 13.82 -49.91
CA GLY A 135 -81.93 13.85 -49.07
C GLY A 135 -81.47 12.49 -48.53
N ARG A 136 -82.23 11.38 -48.75
CA ARG A 136 -81.92 10.07 -48.13
C ARG A 136 -80.52 9.57 -48.42
N GLY A 137 -80.04 9.71 -49.67
CA GLY A 137 -78.68 9.31 -50.04
C GLY A 137 -77.60 10.12 -49.30
N PHE A 138 -77.80 11.43 -49.17
CA PHE A 138 -76.90 12.32 -48.44
C PHE A 138 -76.90 12.06 -46.92
N ALA A 139 -78.06 11.71 -46.35
CA ALA A 139 -78.16 11.38 -44.93
C ALA A 139 -77.32 10.13 -44.55
N VAL A 140 -77.30 9.12 -45.42
CA VAL A 140 -76.48 7.90 -45.22
C VAL A 140 -74.99 8.23 -45.26
N VAL A 141 -74.55 8.99 -46.27
CA VAL A 141 -73.15 9.43 -46.38
C VAL A 141 -72.74 10.28 -45.18
N ALA A 142 -73.59 11.20 -44.73
CA ALA A 142 -73.33 12.02 -43.55
C ALA A 142 -73.18 11.17 -42.26
N SER A 143 -73.99 10.13 -42.09
CA SER A 143 -73.87 9.19 -40.96
C SER A 143 -72.56 8.39 -41.00
N GLU A 144 -72.13 7.95 -42.19
CA GLU A 144 -70.88 7.21 -42.37
C GLU A 144 -69.65 8.09 -42.08
N VAL A 145 -69.65 9.33 -42.61
CA VAL A 145 -68.60 10.32 -42.35
C VAL A 145 -68.53 10.64 -40.85
N ARG A 146 -69.67 10.76 -40.18
CA ARG A 146 -69.73 10.99 -38.74
C ARG A 146 -69.10 9.82 -37.96
N THR A 147 -69.41 8.59 -38.36
CA THR A 147 -68.85 7.38 -37.74
C THR A 147 -67.33 7.31 -37.93
N LEU A 148 -66.85 7.62 -39.14
CA LEU A 148 -65.42 7.67 -39.45
C LEU A 148 -64.69 8.77 -38.65
N ALA A 149 -65.33 9.94 -38.50
CA ALA A 149 -64.80 11.03 -37.70
C ALA A 149 -64.68 10.64 -36.21
N SER A 150 -65.71 9.99 -35.65
CA SER A 150 -65.65 9.49 -34.27
C SER A 150 -64.58 8.42 -34.07
N ARG A 151 -64.40 7.51 -35.04
CA ARG A 151 -63.32 6.51 -35.01
C ARG A 151 -61.95 7.16 -35.07
N SER A 152 -61.79 8.20 -35.88
CA SER A 152 -60.53 8.95 -36.00
C SER A 152 -60.18 9.69 -34.71
N ALA A 153 -61.17 10.32 -34.05
CA ALA A 153 -60.97 10.98 -32.76
C ALA A 153 -60.55 9.99 -31.66
N GLN A 154 -61.16 8.80 -31.62
CA GLN A 154 -60.79 7.75 -30.68
C GLN A 154 -59.35 7.26 -30.91
N ALA A 155 -58.97 6.99 -32.16
CA ALA A 155 -57.61 6.59 -32.50
C ALA A 155 -56.58 7.68 -32.15
N ALA A 156 -56.89 8.95 -32.40
CA ALA A 156 -56.03 10.07 -32.02
C ALA A 156 -55.80 10.12 -30.50
N LYS A 157 -56.85 9.90 -29.70
CA LYS A 157 -56.74 9.87 -28.23
C LYS A 157 -55.91 8.69 -27.71
N GLU A 158 -56.02 7.53 -28.34
CA GLU A 158 -55.16 6.37 -28.02
C GLU A 158 -53.69 6.64 -28.33
N ILE A 159 -53.40 7.25 -29.49
CA ILE A 159 -52.05 7.67 -29.88
C ILE A 159 -51.49 8.70 -28.89
N GLU A 160 -52.29 9.70 -28.49
CA GLU A 160 -51.91 10.71 -27.48
C GLU A 160 -51.51 10.06 -26.15
N GLY A 161 -52.27 9.05 -25.69
CA GLY A 161 -51.95 8.27 -24.49
C GLY A 161 -50.60 7.54 -24.60
N LEU A 162 -50.34 6.88 -25.73
CA LEU A 162 -49.08 6.18 -25.98
C LEU A 162 -47.88 7.13 -26.05
N ILE A 163 -48.05 8.31 -26.65
CA ILE A 163 -47.00 9.33 -26.72
C ILE A 163 -46.71 9.90 -25.34
N SER A 164 -47.74 10.20 -24.55
CA SER A 164 -47.59 10.69 -23.18
C SER A 164 -46.81 9.70 -22.31
N GLU A 165 -47.14 8.41 -22.40
CA GLU A 165 -46.39 7.36 -21.70
C GLU A 165 -44.96 7.24 -22.22
N SER A 166 -44.74 7.35 -23.53
CA SER A 166 -43.39 7.32 -24.11
C SER A 166 -42.52 8.48 -23.60
N VAL A 167 -43.07 9.69 -23.51
CA VAL A 167 -42.37 10.86 -22.94
C VAL A 167 -41.99 10.60 -21.49
N ARG A 168 -42.93 10.07 -20.68
CA ARG A 168 -42.67 9.71 -19.28
C ARG A 168 -41.52 8.72 -19.13
N LEU A 169 -41.47 7.68 -19.98
CA LEU A 169 -40.40 6.67 -19.97
C LEU A 169 -39.05 7.26 -20.40
N ILE A 170 -39.04 8.16 -21.40
CA ILE A 170 -37.84 8.84 -21.84
C ILE A 170 -37.28 9.74 -20.74
N ASP A 171 -38.14 10.50 -20.05
CA ASP A 171 -37.72 11.38 -18.96
C ASP A 171 -37.11 10.57 -17.81
N LEU A 172 -37.73 9.45 -17.41
CA LEU A 172 -37.18 8.53 -16.42
C LEU A 172 -35.83 7.95 -16.85
N GLY A 173 -35.72 7.48 -18.09
CA GLY A 173 -34.47 6.95 -18.63
C GLY A 173 -33.37 8.01 -18.73
N SER A 174 -33.72 9.26 -19.02
CA SER A 174 -32.78 10.38 -19.05
C SER A 174 -32.18 10.64 -17.66
N ASP A 175 -32.99 10.57 -16.60
CA ASP A 175 -32.53 10.76 -15.22
C ASP A 175 -31.58 9.64 -14.77
N GLU A 176 -31.90 8.38 -15.10
CA GLU A 176 -31.04 7.22 -14.80
C GLU A 176 -29.69 7.33 -15.52
N VAL A 177 -29.71 7.69 -16.80
CA VAL A 177 -28.49 7.86 -17.61
C VAL A 177 -27.66 9.06 -17.13
N ALA A 178 -28.30 10.16 -16.71
CA ALA A 178 -27.60 11.30 -16.11
C ALA A 178 -26.89 10.90 -14.80
N THR A 179 -27.55 10.09 -13.98
CA THR A 179 -26.96 9.53 -12.75
C THR A 179 -25.78 8.62 -13.07
N ALA A 180 -25.90 7.74 -14.07
CA ALA A 180 -24.79 6.91 -14.54
C ALA A 180 -23.60 7.75 -15.01
N GLY A 181 -23.84 8.88 -15.69
CA GLY A 181 -22.81 9.83 -16.11
C GLY A 181 -22.07 10.45 -14.93
N LYS A 182 -22.79 10.84 -13.87
CA LYS A 182 -22.20 11.33 -12.63
C LYS A 182 -21.33 10.26 -11.95
N THR A 183 -21.80 9.01 -11.90
CA THR A 183 -21.02 7.89 -11.35
C THR A 183 -19.73 7.65 -12.14
N MET A 184 -19.75 7.77 -13.48
CA MET A 184 -18.51 7.70 -14.28
C MET A 184 -17.52 8.80 -13.90
N SER A 185 -17.98 10.03 -13.66
CA SER A 185 -17.12 11.13 -13.19
C SER A 185 -16.47 10.79 -11.83
N THR A 186 -17.27 10.28 -10.88
CA THR A 186 -16.76 9.87 -9.57
C THR A 186 -15.74 8.74 -9.67
N ILE A 187 -15.90 7.80 -10.62
CA ILE A 187 -14.92 6.75 -10.89
C ILE A 187 -13.60 7.37 -11.40
N VAL A 188 -13.67 8.33 -12.32
CA VAL A 188 -12.46 9.02 -12.82
C VAL A 188 -11.70 9.69 -11.67
N ASP A 189 -12.41 10.39 -10.79
CA ASP A 189 -11.81 11.05 -9.62
C ASP A 189 -11.15 10.04 -8.66
N ALA A 190 -11.86 8.95 -8.33
CA ALA A 190 -11.34 7.91 -7.45
C ALA A 190 -10.09 7.22 -8.04
N VAL A 191 -10.09 6.96 -9.34
CA VAL A 191 -8.95 6.36 -10.05
C VAL A 191 -7.77 7.33 -10.12
N ALA A 192 -8.02 8.64 -10.23
CA ALA A 192 -6.97 9.65 -10.11
C ALA A 192 -6.32 9.63 -8.73
N SER A 193 -7.10 9.51 -7.65
CA SER A 193 -6.56 9.33 -6.29
C SER A 193 -5.71 8.06 -6.16
N VAL A 194 -6.16 6.93 -6.72
CA VAL A 194 -5.35 5.69 -6.74
C VAL A 194 -4.02 5.91 -7.48
N THR A 195 -4.05 6.60 -8.61
CA THR A 195 -2.84 6.91 -9.39
C THR A 195 -1.85 7.73 -8.56
N HIS A 196 -2.34 8.72 -7.80
CA HIS A 196 -1.52 9.53 -6.91
C HIS A 196 -0.89 8.71 -5.78
N ILE A 197 -1.68 7.87 -5.10
CA ILE A 197 -1.17 6.98 -4.03
C ILE A 197 -0.09 6.04 -4.58
N MET A 198 -0.27 5.49 -5.78
CA MET A 198 0.75 4.62 -6.39
C MET A 198 2.05 5.37 -6.69
N GLN A 199 1.99 6.66 -7.07
CA GLN A 199 3.18 7.48 -7.24
C GLN A 199 3.90 7.73 -5.91
N GLU A 200 3.16 7.97 -4.84
CA GLU A 200 3.74 8.10 -3.49
C GLU A 200 4.40 6.79 -3.02
N ILE A 201 3.76 5.64 -3.26
CA ILE A 201 4.34 4.33 -2.93
C ILE A 201 5.62 4.08 -3.74
N ALA A 202 5.63 4.41 -5.04
CA ALA A 202 6.83 4.25 -5.86
C ALA A 202 7.98 5.12 -5.34
N ALA A 203 7.70 6.39 -5.01
CA ALA A 203 8.70 7.29 -4.44
C ALA A 203 9.21 6.81 -3.07
N ALA A 204 8.31 6.36 -2.19
CA ALA A 204 8.67 5.79 -0.90
C ALA A 204 9.51 4.50 -1.03
N SER A 205 9.19 3.66 -2.01
CA SER A 205 9.94 2.43 -2.29
C SER A 205 11.34 2.72 -2.83
N ASP A 206 11.50 3.75 -3.67
CA ASP A 206 12.82 4.20 -4.15
C ASP A 206 13.70 4.70 -2.98
N GLU A 207 13.12 5.52 -2.09
CA GLU A 207 13.83 5.99 -0.90
C GLU A 207 14.18 4.83 0.06
N GLN A 208 13.28 3.87 0.25
CA GLN A 208 13.56 2.64 1.00
C GLN A 208 14.72 1.85 0.39
N SER A 209 14.77 1.72 -0.95
CA SER A 209 15.86 1.03 -1.64
C SER A 209 17.22 1.70 -1.40
N ARG A 210 17.24 3.04 -1.42
CA ARG A 210 18.44 3.82 -1.09
C ARG A 210 18.86 3.63 0.36
N GLY A 211 17.92 3.66 1.31
CA GLY A 211 18.18 3.37 2.72
C GLY A 211 18.71 1.95 2.96
N ILE A 212 18.15 0.96 2.28
CA ILE A 212 18.62 -0.43 2.32
C ILE A 212 20.05 -0.54 1.82
N THR A 213 20.40 0.16 0.74
CA THR A 213 21.77 0.17 0.20
C THR A 213 22.77 0.72 1.22
N GLN A 214 22.41 1.78 1.95
CA GLN A 214 23.25 2.34 3.02
C GLN A 214 23.42 1.36 4.19
N VAL A 215 22.36 0.69 4.60
CA VAL A 215 22.42 -0.34 5.65
C VAL A 215 23.29 -1.52 5.20
N SER A 216 23.16 -1.96 3.96
CA SER A 216 24.00 -3.02 3.39
C SER A 216 25.50 -2.65 3.41
N GLN A 217 25.83 -1.40 3.11
CA GLN A 217 27.20 -0.91 3.22
C GLN A 217 27.70 -0.93 4.68
N ALA A 218 26.88 -0.49 5.64
CA ALA A 218 27.22 -0.53 7.06
C ALA A 218 27.43 -1.97 7.58
N ILE A 219 26.64 -2.93 7.09
CA ILE A 219 26.81 -4.36 7.41
C ILE A 219 28.14 -4.88 6.86
N SER A 220 28.54 -4.48 5.65
CA SER A 220 29.84 -4.85 5.08
C SER A 220 31.01 -4.27 5.88
N GLU A 221 30.87 -3.06 6.42
CA GLU A 221 31.87 -2.48 7.33
C GLU A 221 31.92 -3.24 8.68
N MET A 222 30.76 -3.63 9.23
CA MET A 222 30.70 -4.46 10.44
C MET A 222 31.35 -5.83 10.23
N ASP A 223 31.10 -6.49 9.10
CA ASP A 223 31.73 -7.77 8.75
C ASP A 223 33.26 -7.65 8.73
N LYS A 224 33.78 -6.58 8.12
CA LYS A 224 35.23 -6.30 8.11
C LYS A 224 35.80 -6.14 9.53
N VAL A 225 35.10 -5.42 10.41
CA VAL A 225 35.53 -5.24 11.81
C VAL A 225 35.45 -6.56 12.57
N THR A 226 34.41 -7.37 12.35
CA THR A 226 34.27 -8.71 12.95
C THR A 226 35.42 -9.63 12.52
N GLN A 227 35.79 -9.63 11.24
CA GLN A 227 36.95 -10.40 10.75
C GLN A 227 38.27 -9.89 11.35
N GLN A 228 38.43 -8.58 11.51
CA GLN A 228 39.59 -8.02 12.21
C GLN A 228 39.64 -8.43 13.68
N ASN A 229 38.50 -8.45 14.37
CA ASN A 229 38.42 -8.93 15.74
C ASN A 229 38.81 -10.41 15.85
N ALA A 230 38.36 -11.26 14.92
CA ALA A 230 38.75 -12.66 14.89
C ALA A 230 40.29 -12.81 14.75
N SER A 231 40.90 -12.07 13.82
CA SER A 231 42.37 -12.05 13.66
C SER A 231 43.08 -11.54 14.92
N LEU A 232 42.57 -10.48 15.56
CA LEU A 232 43.14 -9.93 16.79
C LEU A 232 43.03 -10.90 17.97
N VAL A 233 41.93 -11.65 18.05
CA VAL A 233 41.75 -12.71 19.04
C VAL A 233 42.79 -13.80 18.81
N GLU A 234 42.97 -14.29 17.58
CA GLU A 234 44.00 -15.30 17.29
C GLU A 234 45.41 -14.82 17.68
N GLU A 235 45.78 -13.60 17.31
CA GLU A 235 47.07 -12.99 17.66
C GLU A 235 47.25 -12.82 19.18
N ALA A 236 46.23 -12.31 19.88
CA ALA A 236 46.26 -12.12 21.32
C ALA A 236 46.32 -13.45 22.07
N SER A 237 45.67 -14.50 21.55
CA SER A 237 45.69 -15.83 22.16
C SER A 237 47.07 -16.46 22.04
N ALA A 238 47.71 -16.34 20.87
CA ALA A 238 49.08 -16.78 20.66
C ALA A 238 50.08 -16.02 21.55
N ALA A 239 49.90 -14.70 21.72
CA ALA A 239 50.72 -13.89 22.61
C ALA A 239 50.53 -14.29 24.09
N ALA A 240 49.30 -14.55 24.53
CA ALA A 240 49.00 -15.00 25.89
C ALA A 240 49.66 -16.35 26.21
N VAL A 241 49.57 -17.32 25.30
CA VAL A 241 50.25 -18.63 25.42
C VAL A 241 51.77 -18.46 25.47
N SER A 242 52.35 -17.62 24.61
CA SER A 242 53.79 -17.35 24.64
C SER A 242 54.23 -16.71 25.96
N LEU A 243 53.45 -15.80 26.53
CA LEU A 243 53.77 -15.17 27.83
C LEU A 243 53.62 -16.17 28.98
N GLU A 244 52.63 -17.06 28.92
CA GLU A 244 52.45 -18.15 29.89
C GLU A 244 53.65 -19.10 29.91
N GLU A 245 54.16 -19.49 28.73
CA GLU A 245 55.38 -20.29 28.61
C GLU A 245 56.62 -19.57 29.18
N GLN A 246 56.76 -18.26 28.95
CA GLN A 246 57.88 -17.47 29.49
C GLN A 246 57.80 -17.36 31.02
N ALA A 247 56.60 -17.16 31.58
CA ALA A 247 56.37 -17.15 33.03
C ALA A 247 56.70 -18.50 33.67
N ALA A 248 56.31 -19.60 33.03
CA ALA A 248 56.65 -20.95 33.47
C ALA A 248 58.17 -21.18 33.50
N ARG A 249 58.89 -20.79 32.43
CA ARG A 249 60.37 -20.88 32.37
C ARG A 249 61.06 -20.01 33.42
N LEU A 250 60.56 -18.80 33.68
CA LEU A 250 61.09 -17.93 34.74
C LEU A 250 60.92 -18.58 36.12
N THR A 251 59.77 -19.18 36.38
CA THR A 251 59.47 -19.89 37.63
C THR A 251 60.39 -21.09 37.81
N GLU A 252 60.54 -21.93 36.78
CA GLU A 252 61.44 -23.09 36.79
C GLU A 252 62.91 -22.68 37.03
N ALA A 253 63.37 -21.59 36.40
CA ALA A 253 64.73 -21.09 36.54
C ALA A 253 65.05 -20.61 37.99
N VAL A 254 64.06 -20.09 38.71
CA VAL A 254 64.24 -19.63 40.10
C VAL A 254 63.95 -20.72 41.15
N ASP A 255 63.29 -21.81 40.77
CA ASP A 255 62.86 -22.88 41.69
C ASP A 255 64.05 -23.68 42.29
N VAL A 256 65.20 -23.67 41.60
CA VAL A 256 66.45 -24.26 42.09
C VAL A 256 66.95 -23.57 43.37
N PHE A 257 66.54 -22.32 43.61
CA PHE A 257 66.95 -21.54 44.78
C PHE A 257 66.01 -21.80 45.97
N ARG A 258 66.47 -22.57 46.95
CA ARG A 258 65.77 -22.74 48.23
C ARG A 258 65.81 -21.46 49.06
N LEU A 259 64.79 -20.64 48.92
CA LEU A 259 64.56 -19.49 49.80
C LEU A 259 63.99 -19.99 51.13
N ASN A 260 64.72 -19.78 52.23
CA ASN A 260 64.12 -19.90 53.56
C ASN A 260 62.98 -18.90 53.63
N LYS A 261 61.72 -19.38 53.68
CA LYS A 261 60.58 -18.57 54.11
C LYS A 261 60.91 -18.10 55.52
N HIS A 262 61.51 -16.93 55.67
CA HIS A 262 61.35 -16.18 56.90
C HIS A 262 59.88 -15.83 56.94
N SER A 263 59.13 -16.68 57.66
CA SER A 263 57.84 -16.32 58.21
C SER A 263 58.07 -15.04 59.02
N VAL A 264 57.86 -13.90 58.37
CA VAL A 264 57.42 -12.73 59.09
C VAL A 264 56.02 -13.14 59.58
N SER A 265 55.98 -13.71 60.78
CA SER A 265 54.75 -13.79 61.56
C SER A 265 54.19 -12.38 61.55
N ALA A 266 53.14 -12.16 60.77
CA ALA A 266 52.32 -10.99 60.92
C ALA A 266 51.75 -11.07 62.33
N GLU A 267 52.26 -10.23 63.24
CA GLU A 267 51.54 -9.90 64.45
C GLU A 267 50.13 -9.44 64.05
N PRO A 268 49.07 -9.94 64.71
CA PRO A 268 47.72 -9.50 64.42
C PRO A 268 47.59 -8.05 64.89
N ARG A 269 47.74 -7.10 63.96
CA ARG A 269 47.25 -5.73 64.19
C ARG A 269 45.73 -5.79 64.24
N GLY A 270 45.21 -5.34 65.39
CA GLY A 270 43.83 -5.50 65.81
C GLY A 270 42.79 -5.00 64.82
N ALA A 271 41.60 -5.56 65.00
CA ALA A 271 40.35 -5.23 64.32
C ALA A 271 40.14 -3.70 64.20
N GLY A 272 40.19 -3.20 62.97
CA GLY A 272 39.58 -1.94 62.57
C GLY A 272 38.17 -2.20 62.05
N GLU A 273 37.22 -1.43 62.58
CA GLU A 273 35.78 -1.51 62.33
C GLU A 273 35.37 -1.48 60.84
N PRO A 274 34.21 -2.05 60.48
CA PRO A 274 33.68 -1.99 59.12
C PRO A 274 33.17 -0.58 58.79
N VAL A 275 33.73 0.04 57.76
CA VAL A 275 33.20 1.28 57.17
C VAL A 275 32.07 0.91 56.21
N SER A 276 30.87 1.35 56.56
CA SER A 276 29.65 1.24 55.74
C SER A 276 29.78 2.12 54.48
N PHE A 277 29.69 1.51 53.30
CA PHE A 277 29.49 2.23 52.04
C PHE A 277 27.99 2.24 51.71
N ALA A 278 27.41 3.44 51.75
CA ALA A 278 26.09 3.72 51.25
C ALA A 278 26.09 3.72 49.71
N THR A 279 25.19 2.94 49.14
CA THR A 279 24.85 2.84 47.71
C THR A 279 24.27 4.17 47.19
N VAL A 280 24.73 4.60 46.02
CA VAL A 280 23.96 5.42 45.07
C VAL A 280 23.95 4.67 43.75
#